data_AF-A0A8S3HFN4-F1
#
_entry.id   AF-A0A8S3HFN4-F1
#
_cell.length_a   1.000
_cell.length_b   1.000
_cell.length_c   1.000
_cell.angle_alpha   90.00
_cell.angle_beta   90.00
_cell.angle_gamma   90.00
#
_symmetry.space_group_name_H-M   'P 1'
#
loop_
_entity.id
_entity.type
_entity.pdbx_description
1 polymer ?
#
loop_
_entity_poly.entity_id
_entity_poly.type
_entity_poly.pdbx_seq_one_letter_code
_entity_poly.pdbx_strand_id
1 'polypeptide(L)'
;LSLTNNMNPSTSTTSSGKGGAGPLYRIPPYYYIHVLDQNTNVTRLEVGPKTFIKQDNETVTIGPEKMITVPPRHYCVVESPVIRNVEGQVQFDANGQAKLVHADL
;
A
#
# COMPACT_ATOMS: atom_id res chain seq x y z
N LEU A 1 -44.85 -24.20 -9.45
CA LEU A 1 -43.44 -24.22 -9.90
C LEU A 1 -42.72 -23.05 -9.25
N SER A 2 -42.28 -23.23 -8.00
CA SER A 2 -41.53 -22.24 -7.23
C SER A 2 -40.04 -22.60 -7.28
N LEU A 3 -39.26 -21.87 -8.07
CA LEU A 3 -37.81 -22.00 -8.10
C LEU A 3 -37.22 -21.18 -6.95
N THR A 4 -36.65 -21.85 -5.95
CA THR A 4 -35.82 -21.24 -4.91
C THR A 4 -34.46 -20.89 -5.52
N ASN A 5 -34.18 -19.59 -5.71
CA ASN A 5 -32.83 -19.10 -6.03
C ASN A 5 -31.96 -19.21 -4.77
N ASN A 6 -30.95 -20.07 -4.84
CA ASN A 6 -29.98 -20.24 -3.77
C ASN A 6 -28.93 -19.13 -3.85
N MET A 7 -28.94 -18.23 -2.86
CA MET A 7 -27.98 -17.15 -2.67
C MET A 7 -26.62 -17.77 -2.27
N ASN A 8 -25.59 -17.64 -3.11
CA ASN A 8 -24.24 -18.07 -2.76
C ASN A 8 -23.50 -16.88 -2.13
N PRO A 9 -23.03 -16.95 -0.87
CA PRO A 9 -22.25 -15.86 -0.29
C PRO A 9 -20.87 -15.82 -0.96
N SER A 10 -20.53 -14.67 -1.51
CA SER A 10 -19.20 -14.38 -2.04
C SER A 10 -18.16 -14.63 -0.96
N THR A 11 -17.36 -15.68 -1.14
CA THR A 11 -16.17 -15.96 -0.34
C THR A 11 -15.22 -14.77 -0.43
N SER A 12 -15.06 -14.07 0.68
CA SER A 12 -13.96 -13.15 0.92
C SER A 12 -12.65 -13.93 0.80
N THR A 13 -11.96 -13.75 -0.33
CA THR A 13 -10.58 -14.23 -0.50
C THR A 13 -9.70 -13.41 0.44
N THR A 14 -9.65 -13.84 1.70
CA THR A 14 -8.71 -13.38 2.72
C THR A 14 -7.35 -13.87 2.27
N SER A 15 -6.56 -13.02 1.62
CA SER A 15 -5.16 -13.31 1.33
C SER A 15 -4.40 -13.38 2.65
N SER A 16 -4.13 -14.60 3.06
CA SER A 16 -3.40 -15.00 4.25
C SER A 16 -1.92 -14.59 4.15
N GLY A 17 -1.61 -13.36 4.56
CA GLY A 17 -0.27 -12.90 4.92
C GLY A 17 -0.20 -12.69 6.43
N LYS A 18 0.16 -13.74 7.19
CA LYS A 18 0.29 -13.72 8.65
C LYS A 18 1.50 -12.85 9.05
N GLY A 19 1.30 -11.54 9.18
CA GLY A 19 2.32 -10.57 9.57
C GLY A 19 1.85 -9.71 10.75
N GLY A 20 1.99 -10.24 11.96
CA GLY A 20 1.98 -9.49 13.22
C GLY A 20 0.73 -8.65 13.52
N ALA A 21 -0.26 -9.23 14.22
CA ALA A 21 -1.29 -8.47 14.93
C ALA A 21 -0.71 -7.77 16.19
N GLY A 22 0.41 -7.07 16.02
CA GLY A 22 1.15 -6.39 17.09
C GLY A 22 1.61 -5.01 16.62
N PRO A 23 1.98 -4.11 17.56
CA PRO A 23 2.37 -2.74 17.24
C PRO A 23 3.74 -2.64 16.53
N LEU A 24 4.44 -3.75 16.31
CA LEU A 24 5.81 -3.79 15.80
C LEU A 24 5.88 -4.46 14.43
N TYR A 25 6.40 -3.74 13.45
CA TYR A 25 6.58 -4.21 12.07
C TYR A 25 8.06 -4.18 11.71
N ARG A 26 8.65 -5.35 11.45
CA ARG A 26 10.01 -5.44 10.91
C ARG A 26 9.94 -5.37 9.39
N ILE A 27 10.47 -4.30 8.81
CA ILE A 27 10.51 -4.08 7.36
C ILE A 27 11.93 -4.38 6.87
N PRO A 28 12.15 -5.50 6.15
CA PRO A 28 13.47 -5.85 5.62
C PRO A 28 13.95 -4.88 4.51
N PRO A 29 15.23 -4.95 4.10
CA PRO A 29 15.70 -4.27 2.89
C PRO A 29 14.87 -4.64 1.66
N TYR A 30 14.54 -3.66 0.81
CA TYR A 30 13.69 -3.82 -0.39
C TYR A 30 12.23 -4.23 -0.10
N TYR A 31 11.76 -3.95 1.11
CA TYR A 31 10.35 -4.09 1.47
C TYR A 31 9.76 -2.75 1.87
N TYR A 32 8.44 -2.63 1.78
CA TYR A 32 7.68 -1.46 2.20
C TYR A 32 6.36 -1.85 2.88
N ILE A 33 5.81 -0.92 3.66
CA ILE A 33 4.44 -1.00 4.19
C ILE A 33 3.67 0.28 3.87
N HIS A 34 2.35 0.18 3.81
CA HIS A 34 1.47 1.35 3.77
C HIS A 34 0.88 1.60 5.16
N VAL A 35 1.06 2.81 5.67
CA VAL A 35 0.53 3.24 6.97
C VAL A 35 -0.48 4.34 6.74
N LEU A 36 -1.73 4.09 7.15
CA LEU A 36 -2.79 5.08 7.22
C LEU A 36 -2.75 5.75 8.59
N ASP A 37 -2.62 7.08 8.61
CA ASP A 37 -2.89 7.89 9.79
C ASP A 37 -4.38 8.25 9.82
N GLN A 38 -5.10 7.84 10.85
CA GLN A 38 -6.54 8.05 11.02
C GLN A 38 -6.91 9.49 11.36
N ASN A 39 -5.97 10.29 11.89
CA ASN A 39 -6.24 11.70 12.20
C ASN A 39 -6.28 12.55 10.93
N THR A 40 -5.35 12.29 10.02
CA THR A 40 -5.20 13.03 8.75
C THR A 40 -5.85 12.34 7.56
N ASN A 41 -6.21 11.05 7.71
CA ASN A 41 -6.62 10.16 6.63
C ASN A 41 -5.59 10.04 5.50
N VAL A 42 -4.32 10.30 5.80
CA VAL A 42 -3.23 10.21 4.82
C VAL A 42 -2.56 8.85 4.92
N THR A 43 -2.46 8.17 3.78
CA THR A 43 -1.67 6.94 3.65
C THR A 43 -0.27 7.29 3.15
N ARG A 44 0.75 6.84 3.88
CA ARG A 44 2.16 7.03 3.53
C ARG A 44 2.91 5.71 3.42
N LEU A 45 4.04 5.77 2.75
CA LEU A 45 4.95 4.65 2.54
C LEU A 45 6.04 4.65 3.61
N GLU A 46 6.24 3.51 4.28
CA GLU A 46 7.40 3.28 5.14
C GLU A 46 8.29 2.19 4.51
N VAL A 47 9.57 2.51 4.32
CA VAL A 47 10.53 1.68 3.57
C VAL A 47 11.56 1.07 4.54
N GLY A 48 11.95 -0.19 4.30
CA GLY A 48 13.00 -0.86 5.08
C GLY A 48 14.43 -0.53 4.61
N PRO A 49 15.48 -0.89 5.38
CA PRO A 49 15.46 -1.64 6.64
C PRO A 49 15.05 -0.78 7.84
N LYS A 50 13.88 -1.07 8.42
CA LYS A 50 13.32 -0.29 9.53
C LYS A 50 12.47 -1.18 10.42
N THR A 51 12.58 -0.98 11.73
CA THR A 51 11.59 -1.50 12.68
C THR A 51 10.59 -0.38 12.94
N PHE A 52 9.40 -0.51 12.36
CA PHE A 52 8.31 0.44 12.50
C PHE A 52 7.47 0.10 13.73
N ILE A 53 7.19 1.11 14.56
CA ILE A 53 6.31 0.99 15.73
C ILE A 53 5.05 1.78 15.42
N LYS A 54 3.95 1.05 15.22
CA LYS A 54 2.62 1.60 14.92
C LYS A 54 2.11 2.39 16.12
N GLN A 55 1.74 3.64 15.88
CA GLN A 55 1.04 4.45 16.88
C GLN A 55 -0.45 4.08 16.97
N ASP A 56 -1.15 4.61 17.96
CA ASP A 56 -2.57 4.30 18.19
C ASP A 56 -3.46 4.81 17.06
N ASN A 57 -3.19 6.01 16.55
CA ASN A 57 -3.89 6.63 15.41
C ASN A 57 -3.48 6.03 14.05
N GLU A 58 -2.63 5.00 14.02
CA GLU A 58 -2.11 4.44 12.78
C GLU A 58 -2.65 3.04 12.51
N THR A 59 -2.83 2.73 11.24
CA THR A 59 -3.19 1.40 10.77
C THR A 59 -2.31 1.00 9.59
N VAL A 60 -1.71 -0.17 9.67
CA VAL A 60 -0.97 -0.74 8.55
C VAL A 60 -1.97 -1.36 7.59
N THR A 61 -2.17 -0.74 6.42
CA THR A 61 -3.14 -1.18 5.41
C THR A 61 -2.55 -2.22 4.46
N ILE A 62 -1.23 -2.17 4.24
CA ILE A 62 -0.47 -3.16 3.48
C ILE A 62 0.74 -3.56 4.32
N GLY A 63 0.87 -4.86 4.61
CA GLY A 63 1.99 -5.42 5.36
C GLY A 63 3.29 -5.43 4.56
N PRO A 64 4.43 -5.90 5.12
CA PRO A 64 5.71 -5.82 4.42
C PRO A 64 5.67 -6.55 3.07
N GLU A 65 5.62 -5.77 1.99
CA GLU A 65 5.61 -6.25 0.61
C GLU A 65 6.95 -5.98 -0.06
N LYS A 66 7.33 -6.85 -1.00
CA LYS A 66 8.56 -6.67 -1.78
C LYS A 66 8.41 -5.50 -2.75
N MET A 67 9.46 -4.69 -2.88
CA MET A 67 9.55 -3.68 -3.93
C MET A 67 9.59 -4.33 -5.32
N ILE A 68 8.98 -3.65 -6.29
CA ILE A 68 9.06 -4.03 -7.69
C ILE A 68 10.50 -3.83 -8.17
N THR A 69 11.18 -4.93 -8.49
CA THR A 69 12.50 -4.90 -9.12
C THR A 69 12.33 -5.20 -10.60
N VAL A 70 12.63 -4.23 -11.45
CA VAL A 70 12.60 -4.40 -12.90
C VAL A 70 13.99 -4.88 -13.36
N PRO A 71 14.13 -6.14 -13.82
CA PRO A 71 15.42 -6.66 -14.27
C PRO A 71 15.87 -6.00 -15.59
N PRO A 72 17.14 -6.17 -15.99
CA PRO A 72 17.63 -5.64 -17.27
C PRO A 72 16.78 -6.13 -18.45
N ARG A 73 16.51 -5.24 -19.41
CA ARG A 73 15.70 -5.50 -20.62
C ARG A 73 14.24 -5.86 -20.37
N HIS A 74 13.72 -5.54 -19.18
CA HIS A 74 12.29 -5.67 -18.86
C HIS A 74 11.70 -4.28 -18.55
N TYR A 75 10.38 -4.19 -18.61
CA TYR A 75 9.65 -3.00 -18.19
C TYR A 75 8.38 -3.42 -17.43
N CYS A 76 7.89 -2.53 -16.58
CA CYS A 76 6.55 -2.61 -15.98
C CYS A 76 5.85 -1.27 -16.19
N VAL A 77 4.53 -1.30 -16.32
CA VAL A 77 3.70 -0.10 -16.35
C VAL A 77 3.12 0.08 -14.94
N VAL A 78 3.27 1.29 -14.40
CA VAL A 78 2.67 1.67 -13.12
C VAL A 78 1.47 2.54 -13.42
N GLU A 79 0.28 2.04 -13.17
CA GLU A 79 -0.95 2.83 -13.29
C GLU A 79 -0.98 3.90 -12.20
N SER A 80 -1.42 5.10 -12.58
CA SER A 80 -1.46 6.29 -11.71
C SER A 80 -0.12 6.62 -11.04
N PRO A 81 0.93 6.94 -11.82
CA PRO A 81 2.26 7.19 -11.27
C PRO A 81 2.30 8.42 -10.37
N VAL A 82 3.24 8.43 -9.42
CA VAL A 82 3.50 9.59 -8.56
C VAL A 82 4.02 10.77 -9.38
N ILE A 83 3.53 11.97 -9.08
CA ILE A 83 4.05 13.21 -9.66
C ILE A 83 5.43 13.48 -9.04
N ARG A 84 6.41 13.77 -9.90
CA ARG A 84 7.77 14.12 -9.50
C ARG A 84 8.11 15.55 -9.90
N ASN A 85 8.95 16.23 -9.12
CA ASN A 85 9.49 17.53 -9.50
C ASN A 85 10.68 17.38 -10.47
N VAL A 86 11.27 18.50 -10.88
CA VAL A 86 12.44 18.52 -11.78
C VAL A 86 13.67 17.82 -11.20
N GLU A 87 13.74 17.65 -9.89
CA GLU A 87 14.81 16.94 -9.18
C GLU A 87 14.50 15.44 -9.01
N GLY A 88 13.36 14.97 -9.52
CA GLY A 88 12.91 13.58 -9.40
C GLY A 88 12.31 13.20 -8.05
N GLN A 89 12.05 14.16 -7.16
CA GLN A 89 11.43 13.94 -5.85
C GLN A 89 9.91 13.87 -5.97
N VAL A 90 9.29 13.03 -5.14
CA VAL A 90 7.81 12.90 -5.07
C VAL A 90 7.20 14.20 -4.57
N GLN A 91 6.15 14.67 -5.25
CA GLN A 91 5.35 15.80 -4.81
C GLN A 91 4.20 15.35 -3.90
N PHE A 92 3.98 16.11 -2.84
CA PHE A 92 2.89 15.90 -1.89
C PHE A 92 1.87 17.06 -1.98
N ASP A 93 0.64 16.80 -1.55
CA ASP A 93 -0.38 17.83 -1.37
C ASP A 93 -0.21 18.58 -0.04
N ALA A 94 -1.16 19.48 0.26
CA ALA A 94 -1.13 20.27 1.50
C ALA A 94 -1.27 19.41 2.77
N ASN A 95 -1.82 18.21 2.64
CA ASN A 95 -2.05 17.28 3.75
C ASN A 95 -0.91 16.25 3.89
N GLY A 96 0.04 16.22 2.96
CA GLY A 96 1.14 15.26 2.95
C GLY A 96 0.83 13.95 2.20
N GLN A 97 -0.27 13.90 1.44
CA GLN A 97 -0.56 12.77 0.56
C GLN A 97 0.23 12.89 -0.75
N ALA A 98 0.80 11.77 -1.22
CA ALA A 98 1.53 11.75 -2.48
C ALA A 98 0.58 12.04 -3.65
N LYS A 99 0.93 13.00 -4.50
CA LYS A 99 0.12 13.33 -5.68
C LYS A 99 0.34 12.28 -6.76
N LEU A 100 -0.76 11.80 -7.35
CA LEU A 100 -0.74 10.85 -8.45
C LEU A 100 -1.28 11.51 -9.72
N VAL A 101 -0.82 11.03 -10.87
CA VAL A 101 -1.44 11.33 -12.16
C VAL A 101 -2.63 10.39 -12.31
N HIS A 102 -3.84 10.85 -11.99
CA HIS A 102 -5.04 10.00 -12.07
C HIS A 102 -5.56 9.88 -13.50
N ALA A 103 -6.01 8.66 -13.87
CA ALA A 103 -6.64 8.34 -15.15
C ALA A 103 -5.75 8.51 -16.42
N ASP A 104 -4.43 8.33 -16.27
CA ASP A 104 -3.47 8.41 -17.38
C ASP A 104 -2.80 7.03 -17.64
N LEU A 105 -2.50 6.76 -18.91
CA LEU A 105 -1.76 5.58 -19.42
C LEU A 105 -0.54 6.06 -20.23
#